data_AF-A0A925LEL1-F1
#
_entry.id   AF-A0A925LEL1-F1
#
_cell.length_a   1.000
_cell.length_b   1.000
_cell.length_c   1.000
_cell.angle_alpha   90.00
_cell.angle_beta   90.00
_cell.angle_gamma   90.00
#
_symmetry.space_group_name_H-M   'P 1'
#
loop_
_entity.id
_entity.type
_entity.pdbx_description
1 polymer ?
#
loop_
_entity_poly.entity_id
_entity_poly.type
_entity_poly.pdbx_seq_one_letter_code
_entity_poly.pdbx_strand_id
1 'polypeptide(L)' 'MKVTSTKNTRKFKAFRKEKGQCIDCGQPHQTGHLRCQACLDIQAAYARQKRQSKL' A
#
# COMPACT_ATOMS: atom_id res chain seq x y z
N MET A 1 -15.52 -0.54 -4.14
CA MET A 1 -14.69 -0.16 -5.31
C MET A 1 -13.40 -0.98 -5.30
N LYS A 2 -13.20 -1.89 -6.26
CA LYS A 2 -11.93 -2.61 -6.45
C LYS A 2 -11.02 -1.73 -7.32
N VAL A 3 -10.08 -1.00 -6.71
CA VAL A 3 -9.09 -0.22 -7.48
C VAL A 3 -8.07 -1.19 -8.07
N THR A 4 -8.32 -1.63 -9.30
CA THR A 4 -7.35 -2.34 -10.13
C THR A 4 -6.31 -1.32 -10.60
N SER A 5 -5.26 -1.10 -9.81
CA SER A 5 -4.20 -0.12 -10.13
C SER A 5 -3.43 -0.57 -11.38
N THR A 6 -3.88 -0.13 -12.55
CA THR A 6 -3.20 -0.25 -13.83
C THR A 6 -1.98 0.69 -13.84
N LYS A 7 -0.79 0.11 -14.06
CA LYS A 7 0.54 0.75 -14.20
C LYS A 7 1.24 1.19 -12.89
N ASN A 8 1.73 0.18 -12.17
CA ASN A 8 2.59 0.25 -10.98
C ASN A 8 4.04 0.70 -11.28
N THR A 9 4.23 1.87 -11.90
CA THR A 9 5.59 2.35 -12.24
C THR A 9 6.26 3.04 -11.04
N ARG A 10 7.60 2.93 -10.93
CA ARG A 10 8.39 3.57 -9.85
C ARG A 10 8.16 5.09 -9.78
N LYS A 11 7.98 5.73 -10.95
CA LYS A 11 7.66 7.16 -11.08
C LYS A 11 6.31 7.52 -10.45
N PHE A 12 5.29 6.68 -10.66
CA PHE A 12 3.95 6.93 -10.11
C PHE A 12 3.91 6.79 -8.58
N LYS A 13 4.68 5.85 -8.02
CA LYS A 13 4.83 5.73 -6.56
C LYS A 13 5.51 6.95 -5.94
N ALA A 14 6.55 7.47 -6.58
CA ALA A 14 7.23 8.69 -6.13
C ALA A 14 6.28 9.89 -6.13
N PHE A 15 5.51 10.06 -7.20
CA PHE A 15 4.48 11.10 -7.29
C PHE A 15 3.45 11.00 -6.16
N ARG A 16 2.91 9.80 -5.90
CA ARG A 16 1.97 9.59 -4.79
C ARG A 16 2.59 9.87 -3.42
N LYS A 17 3.83 9.44 -3.20
CA LYS A 17 4.57 9.74 -1.95
C LYS A 17 4.71 11.24 -1.72
N GLU A 18 5.09 11.99 -2.75
CA GLU A 18 5.22 13.45 -2.67
C GLU A 18 3.88 14.15 -2.41
N LYS A 19 2.80 13.62 -2.99
CA LYS A 19 1.43 14.13 -2.82
C LYS A 19 0.74 13.72 -1.51
N GLY A 20 1.41 12.99 -0.63
CA GLY A 20 0.79 12.54 0.60
C GLY A 20 -0.22 11.39 0.41
N GLN A 21 -0.10 10.63 -0.68
CA GLN A 21 -1.02 9.57 -1.06
C GLN A 21 -0.40 8.18 -0.92
N CYS A 22 -1.25 7.22 -0.57
CA CYS A 22 -0.98 5.80 -0.51
C CYS A 22 -0.46 5.32 -1.86
N ILE A 23 0.74 4.74 -1.86
CA ILE A 23 1.41 4.28 -3.08
C ILE A 23 0.62 3.20 -3.84
N ASP A 24 -0.25 2.45 -3.15
CA ASP A 24 -1.02 1.35 -3.76
C ASP A 24 -2.40 1.80 -4.24
N CYS A 25 -3.22 2.42 -3.39
CA CYS A 25 -4.60 2.77 -3.72
C CYS A 25 -4.85 4.26 -4.03
N GLY A 26 -3.88 5.15 -3.76
CA GLY A 26 -3.99 6.59 -4.01
C GLY A 26 -4.80 7.39 -2.97
N GLN A 27 -5.35 6.74 -1.95
CA GLN A 27 -5.99 7.41 -0.79
C GLN A 27 -4.96 8.15 0.06
N PRO A 28 -5.34 9.09 0.94
CA PRO A 28 -4.39 9.74 1.85
C PRO A 28 -3.55 8.70 2.61
N HIS A 29 -2.24 8.87 2.63
CA HIS A 29 -1.39 7.99 3.44
C HIS A 29 -1.54 8.34 4.92
N GLN A 30 -1.19 7.38 5.78
CA GLN A 30 -1.14 7.63 7.21
C GLN A 30 0.18 8.30 7.59
N THR A 31 0.18 9.19 8.58
CA THR A 31 1.39 9.87 9.03
C THR A 31 2.47 8.86 9.43
N GLY A 32 3.70 9.05 8.93
CA GLY A 32 4.80 8.10 9.15
C GLY A 32 4.80 6.87 8.24
N HIS A 33 3.81 6.71 7.36
CA HIS A 33 3.70 5.56 6.45
C HIS A 33 3.55 5.99 4.98
N LEU A 34 3.95 5.11 4.07
CA LEU A 34 3.77 5.30 2.61
C LEU A 34 2.39 4.81 2.10
N ARG A 35 1.58 4.25 2.98
CA ARG A 35 0.30 3.60 2.68
C ARG A 35 -0.80 4.15 3.59
N CYS A 36 -2.04 4.00 3.18
CA CYS A 36 -3.19 4.22 4.05
C CYS A 36 -3.37 3.04 5.02
N GLN A 37 -4.10 3.24 6.12
CA GLN A 37 -4.38 2.22 7.13
C GLN A 37 -4.93 0.93 6.50
N ALA A 38 -5.89 1.02 5.57
CA ALA A 38 -6.46 -0.15 4.90
C ALA A 38 -5.41 -1.00 4.14
N CYS A 39 -4.49 -0.35 3.43
CA CYS A 39 -3.41 -1.06 2.73
C CYS A 39 -2.36 -1.60 3.71
N LEU A 40 -2.14 -0.93 4.85
CA LEU A 40 -1.28 -1.44 5.92
C LEU A 40 -1.87 -2.70 6.56
N ASP A 41 -3.18 -2.74 6.81
CA ASP A 41 -3.88 -3.92 7.36
C ASP A 41 -3.78 -5.12 6.43
N ILE A 42 -4.00 -4.92 5.12
CA ILE A 42 -3.83 -5.98 4.12
C ILE A 42 -2.39 -6.48 4.11
N GLN A 43 -1.41 -5.57 4.17
CA GLN A 43 0.01 -5.93 4.21
C GLN A 43 0.37 -6.71 5.48
N ALA A 44 -0.18 -6.31 6.63
CA ALA A 44 0.02 -6.99 7.90
C ALA A 44 -0.61 -8.39 7.89
N ALA A 45 -1.83 -8.54 7.36
CA ALA A 45 -2.50 -9.82 7.22
C ALA A 45 -1.71 -10.78 6.31
N TYR A 46 -1.23 -10.29 5.16
CA TYR A 46 -0.38 -11.07 4.26
C TYR A 46 0.94 -11.49 4.93
N ALA A 47 1.60 -10.59 5.65
CA ALA A 47 2.82 -10.89 6.39
C ALA A 47 2.60 -11.95 7.48
N ARG A 48 1.46 -11.89 8.20
CA ARG A 48 1.06 -12.91 9.19
C ARG A 48 0.84 -14.27 8.54
N GLN A 49 0.07 -14.33 7.46
CA GLN A 49 -0.19 -15.58 6.73
C GLN A 49 1.11 -16.20 6.21
N LYS A 50 1.98 -15.40 5.59
CA LYS A 50 3.28 -15.86 5.08
C LYS A 50 4.20 -16.38 6.19
N ARG A 51 4.12 -15.82 7.40
CA ARG A 51 4.87 -16.31 8.55
C ARG A 51 4.33 -17.66 9.04
N GLN A 52 3.01 -17.85 9.04
CA GLN A 52 2.36 -19.11 9.42
C GLN A 52 2.60 -20.23 8.41
N SER A 53 2.55 -19.93 7.11
CA SER A 53 2.80 -20.92 6.04
C SER A 53 4.25 -21.37 5.94
N LYS A 54 5.16 -20.78 6.73
CA LYS A 54 6.59 -21.12 6.76
C LYS A 54 6.95 -22.00 7.97
N LEU A 55 5.98 -22.27 8.85
CA LEU A 55 6.06 -23.23 9.95
C LEU A 55 5.51 -24.59 9.47
#